data_AF-A0A5E4LWT8-F1
#
_entry.id   AF-A0A5E4LWT8-F1
#
_cell.length_a   1.000
_cell.length_b   1.000
_cell.length_c   1.000
_cell.angle_alpha   90.00
_cell.angle_beta   90.00
_cell.angle_gamma   90.00
#
_symmetry.space_group_name_H-M   'P 1'
#
loop_
_entity.id
_entity.type
_entity.pdbx_description
1 polymer ?
#
loop_
_entity_poly.entity_id
_entity_poly.type
_entity_poly.pdbx_seq_one_letter_code
_entity_poly.pdbx_strand_id
1 'polypeptide(L)' 'MKNEKLCRDMLADKPLNIWECKIGCADGMKLPAAADMPMRYAIREAYMKLTGDEPDFIFSGWGANLTYSERKVVFEDLT' A
#
# COMPACT_ATOMS: atom_id res chain seq x y z
N MET A 1 -16.43 6.83 13.95
CA MET A 1 -17.66 7.57 13.54
C MET A 1 -17.39 8.81 12.69
N LYS A 2 -16.46 9.73 13.03
CA LYS A 2 -16.16 10.90 12.17
C LYS A 2 -15.44 10.54 10.86
N ASN A 3 -14.43 9.68 10.89
CA ASN A 3 -13.65 9.30 9.69
C ASN A 3 -14.47 8.49 8.68
N GLU A 4 -15.35 7.60 9.16
CA GLU A 4 -16.18 6.76 8.28
C GLU A 4 -17.21 7.57 7.48
N LYS A 5 -17.78 8.62 8.10
CA LYS A 5 -18.65 9.59 7.42
C LYS A 5 -17.86 10.49 6.47
N LEU A 6 -16.63 10.88 6.84
CA LEU A 6 -15.74 11.66 5.97
C LEU A 6 -15.35 10.87 4.71
N CYS A 7 -14.93 9.60 4.84
CA CYS A 7 -14.63 8.73 3.69
C CYS A 7 -15.86 8.54 2.79
N ARG A 8 -17.04 8.31 3.36
CA ARG A 8 -18.29 8.18 2.59
C ARG A 8 -18.67 9.47 1.85
N ASP A 9 -18.59 10.61 2.53
CA ASP A 9 -18.98 11.90 1.97
C ASP A 9 -17.98 12.37 0.90
N MET A 10 -16.68 12.03 1.02
CA MET A 10 -15.67 12.35 0.01
C MET A 10 -15.68 11.42 -1.21
N LEU A 11 -16.14 10.17 -1.06
CA LEU A 11 -16.35 9.24 -2.20
C LEU A 11 -17.46 9.70 -3.16
N ALA A 12 -18.35 10.60 -2.71
CA ALA A 12 -19.57 10.92 -3.43
C ALA A 12 -19.43 12.09 -4.44
N ASP A 13 -18.40 12.94 -4.36
CA ASP A 13 -18.36 14.19 -5.15
C ASP A 13 -16.98 14.61 -5.70
N LYS A 14 -15.88 13.94 -5.31
CA LYS A 14 -14.54 14.12 -5.91
C LYS A 14 -13.85 12.76 -6.10
N PRO A 15 -13.05 12.55 -7.16
CA PRO A 15 -12.31 11.30 -7.32
C PRO A 15 -11.32 11.17 -6.16
N LEU A 16 -11.57 10.20 -5.28
CA LEU A 16 -10.59 9.81 -4.28
C LEU A 16 -9.42 9.14 -4.98
N ASN A 17 -8.23 9.70 -4.79
CA ASN A 17 -6.99 9.08 -5.27
C ASN A 17 -6.48 8.15 -4.18
N ILE A 18 -6.69 6.85 -4.36
CA ILE A 18 -6.11 5.81 -3.49
C ILE A 18 -4.76 5.42 -4.08
N TRP A 19 -3.72 5.43 -3.25
CA TRP A 19 -2.41 4.93 -3.64
C TRP A 19 -2.29 3.44 -3.29
N GLU A 20 -1.84 2.64 -4.25
CA GLU A 20 -1.45 1.24 -4.03
C GLU A 20 0.00 1.01 -4.49
N CYS A 21 0.69 0.07 -3.86
CA CYS A 21 2.05 -0.30 -4.26
C CYS A 21 2.34 -1.76 -3.93
N LYS A 22 3.14 -2.39 -4.79
CA LYS A 22 3.77 -3.70 -4.57
C LYS A 22 5.28 -3.50 -4.62
N ILE A 23 6.00 -4.03 -3.63
CA ILE A 23 7.44 -3.78 -3.48
C ILE A 23 8.19 -5.10 -3.37
N GLY A 24 8.94 -5.42 -4.43
CA GLY A 24 9.98 -6.45 -4.45
C GLY A 24 9.54 -7.88 -4.10
N CYS A 25 10.53 -8.77 -4.09
CA CYS A 25 10.39 -10.16 -3.64
C CYS A 25 11.35 -10.35 -2.46
N ALA A 26 10.83 -10.84 -1.33
CA ALA A 26 11.63 -11.20 -0.17
C ALA A 26 11.51 -12.71 0.08
N ASP A 27 12.62 -13.33 0.47
CA ASP A 27 12.60 -14.70 0.99
C ASP A 27 11.86 -14.71 2.34
N GLY A 28 10.71 -15.39 2.38
CA GLY A 28 9.86 -15.45 3.57
C GLY A 28 10.57 -16.03 4.79
N MET A 29 11.59 -16.88 4.60
CA MET A 29 12.39 -17.44 5.69
C MET A 29 13.33 -16.41 6.34
N LYS A 30 13.60 -15.30 5.65
CA LYS A 30 14.45 -14.20 6.13
C LYS A 30 13.66 -13.05 6.73
N LEU A 31 12.34 -13.06 6.60
CA LEU A 31 11.50 -12.05 7.22
C LEU A 31 11.41 -12.30 8.73
N PRO A 32 11.54 -11.27 9.57
CA PRO A 32 11.32 -11.41 11.00
C PRO A 32 9.86 -11.77 11.29
N ALA A 33 9.60 -12.35 12.46
CA ALA A 33 8.24 -12.53 12.93
C ALA A 33 7.50 -11.17 12.96
N ALA A 34 6.24 -11.15 12.51
CA ALA A 34 5.43 -9.93 12.39
C ALA A 34 6.04 -8.84 11.48
N ALA A 35 6.75 -9.23 10.42
CA ALA A 35 7.36 -8.32 9.43
C ALA A 35 6.38 -7.32 8.76
N ASP A 36 5.07 -7.54 8.83
CA ASP A 36 4.08 -6.56 8.33
C ASP A 36 4.09 -5.25 9.13
N MET A 37 4.25 -5.32 10.46
CA MET A 37 4.20 -4.14 11.32
C MET A 37 5.26 -3.09 10.99
N PRO A 38 6.56 -3.41 10.87
CA PRO A 38 7.56 -2.41 10.51
C PRO A 38 7.30 -1.77 9.14
N MET A 39 6.77 -2.53 8.17
CA MET A 39 6.41 -1.99 6.85
C MET A 39 5.22 -1.04 6.94
N ARG A 40 4.18 -1.39 7.72
CA ARG A 40 3.01 -0.53 7.97
C ARG A 40 3.42 0.78 8.61
N TYR A 41 4.32 0.75 9.60
CA TYR A 41 4.84 1.97 10.21
C TYR A 41 5.61 2.82 9.20
N ALA A 42 6.51 2.23 8.41
CA ALA A 42 7.25 2.98 7.41
C ALA A 42 6.34 3.70 6.40
N ILE A 43 5.30 3.03 5.91
CA ILE A 43 4.32 3.61 4.99
C ILE A 43 3.51 4.71 5.66
N ARG A 44 3.05 4.49 6.90
CA ARG A 44 2.33 5.50 7.69
C ARG A 44 3.14 6.78 7.82
N GLU A 45 4.39 6.68 8.26
CA GLU A 45 5.26 7.83 8.45
C GLU A 45 5.52 8.57 7.12
N ALA A 46 5.72 7.84 6.03
CA ALA A 46 5.90 8.43 4.71
C ALA A 46 4.63 9.17 4.23
N TYR A 47 3.45 8.57 4.44
CA TYR A 47 2.17 9.20 4.13
C TYR A 47 1.98 10.49 4.90
N MET A 48 2.11 10.44 6.24
CA MET A 48 1.97 11.61 7.10
C MET A 48 2.95 12.72 6.74
N LYS A 49 4.20 12.38 6.41
CA LYS A 49 5.20 13.36 5.97
C LYS A 49 4.82 14.05 4.66
N LEU A 50 4.18 13.33 3.75
CA LEU A 50 3.81 13.84 2.43
C LEU A 50 2.50 14.65 2.46
N THR A 51 1.50 14.16 3.21
CA THR A 51 0.13 14.71 3.19
C THR A 51 -0.16 15.64 4.36
N GLY A 52 0.51 15.45 5.50
CA GLY A 52 0.20 16.11 6.77
C GLY A 52 -0.88 15.40 7.60
N ASP A 53 -1.46 14.31 7.09
CA ASP A 53 -2.61 13.62 7.70
C ASP A 53 -2.30 12.18 8.08
N GLU A 54 -3.05 11.64 9.05
CA GLU A 54 -3.06 10.20 9.36
C GLU A 54 -3.77 9.40 8.26
N PRO A 55 -3.26 8.23 7.86
CA PRO A 55 -3.99 7.38 6.94
C PRO A 55 -5.21 6.77 7.64
N ASP A 56 -6.38 6.85 6.98
CA ASP A 56 -7.61 6.21 7.48
C ASP A 56 -7.50 4.67 7.51
N PHE A 57 -6.70 4.10 6.62
CA PHE A 57 -6.44 2.65 6.54
C PHE A 57 -5.06 2.36 5.96
N ILE A 58 -4.50 1.21 6.35
CA ILE A 58 -3.27 0.66 5.77
C ILE A 58 -3.50 -0.81 5.46
N PHE A 59 -3.78 -1.12 4.19
CA PHE A 59 -3.84 -2.49 3.71
C PHE A 59 -2.48 -2.87 3.13
N SER A 60 -1.71 -3.65 3.90
CA SER A 60 -0.43 -4.20 3.46
C SER A 60 -0.22 -5.59 4.03
N GLY A 61 0.52 -6.40 3.30
CA GLY A 61 0.76 -7.79 3.65
C GLY A 61 1.83 -8.42 2.77
N TRP A 62 2.62 -9.33 3.36
CA TRP A 62 3.40 -10.30 2.58
C TRP A 62 2.46 -11.31 1.91
N GLY A 63 2.74 -11.69 0.66
CA GLY A 63 1.93 -12.65 -0.11
C GLY A 63 1.11 -12.06 -1.26
N ALA A 64 1.31 -10.78 -1.59
CA ALA A 64 0.79 -10.21 -2.82
C ALA A 64 1.44 -10.88 -4.06
N ASN A 65 0.65 -11.01 -5.12
CA ASN A 65 1.14 -11.45 -6.42
C ASN A 65 1.11 -10.30 -7.42
N LEU A 66 2.08 -10.32 -8.33
CA LEU A 66 2.04 -9.42 -9.49
C LEU A 66 0.86 -9.81 -10.40
N THR A 67 0.16 -8.84 -10.98
CA THR A 67 -0.81 -9.07 -12.05
C THR A 67 -0.10 -9.51 -13.34
N TYR A 68 -0.86 -9.98 -14.33
CA TYR A 68 -0.25 -10.35 -15.63
C TYR A 68 0.54 -9.18 -16.24
N SER A 69 -0.05 -7.99 -16.27
CA SER A 69 0.59 -6.79 -16.83
C SER A 69 1.81 -6.34 -16.02
N GLU A 70 1.77 -6.43 -14.69
CA GLU A 70 2.95 -6.14 -13.86
C GLU A 70 4.07 -7.15 -14.07
N ARG A 71 3.74 -8.45 -14.20
CA ARG A 71 4.73 -9.50 -14.50
C ARG A 71 5.41 -9.26 -15.85
N LYS A 72 4.64 -8.86 -16.87
CA LYS A 72 5.16 -8.48 -18.18
C LYS A 72 6.23 -7.39 -18.05
N VAL A 73 5.93 -6.30 -17.33
CA VAL A 73 6.89 -5.21 -17.11
C VAL A 73 8.13 -5.71 -16.35
N VAL A 74 7.97 -6.52 -15.30
CA VAL A 74 9.10 -6.97 -14.46
C VAL A 74 10.01 -7.98 -15.17
N PHE A 75 9.45 -8.87 -16.01
CA PHE A 75 10.19 -10.01 -16.55
C PHE A 75 10.45 -9.94 -18.06
N GLU A 76 9.69 -9.15 -18.81
CA GLU A 76 9.75 -9.14 -20.27
C GLU A 76 10.29 -7.83 -20.87
N ASP A 77 10.43 -6.75 -20.09
CA ASP A 77 11.04 -5.48 -20.56
C ASP A 77 12.59 -5.53 -20.63
N LEU A 78 13.19 -6.72 -20.79
CA LEU A 78 14.64 -6.91 -20.98
C LEU A 78 15.02 -7.39 -22.40
N THR A 79 14.12 -7.31 -23.38
CA THR A 79 14.42 -7.65 -24.79
C THR A 79 14.73 -6.43 -25.64
#